data_AF-A0A428V0S3-F1
#
_entry.id   AF-A0A428V0S3-F1
#
_cell.length_a   1.000
_cell.length_b   1.000
_cell.length_c   1.000
_cell.angle_alpha   90.00
_cell.angle_beta   90.00
_cell.angle_gamma   90.00
#
_symmetry.space_group_name_H-M   'P 1'
#
loop_
_entity.id
_entity.type
_entity.pdbx_description
1 polymer ?
#
loop_
_entity_poly.entity_id
_entity_poly.type
_entity_poly.pdbx_seq_one_letter_code
_entity_poly.pdbx_strand_id
1 'polypeptide(L)'
;MSTQTQTHQYQVLVTSEETKEVAEKRRTLYIRPFFLFWLNSFIFEVTMLIISIFVFSGFKDMFPRLMWTIFFCPLGMGGAMGGLVNAFIVDKHYGSKAVQFCAIMSLLVLGACNDLCYNLDLVFGWFGAHEHFWWWHGRYPMIYGVGFMTGKLLFTDKGQEKLAAWGV
;
A
#
# COMPACT_ATOMS: atom_id res chain seq x y z
N MET A 1 31.58 -1.46 35.45
CA MET A 1 31.29 -0.70 34.22
C MET A 1 31.21 -1.68 33.07
N SER A 2 30.00 -2.13 32.74
CA SER A 2 29.74 -3.09 31.65
C SER A 2 29.36 -2.33 30.38
N THR A 3 30.30 -2.19 29.47
CA THR A 3 30.08 -1.71 28.10
C THR A 3 29.50 -2.87 27.29
N GLN A 4 28.18 -2.86 27.05
CA GLN A 4 27.54 -3.80 26.14
C GLN A 4 27.88 -3.43 24.70
N THR A 5 28.62 -4.32 24.05
CA THR A 5 28.99 -4.29 22.63
C THR A 5 27.73 -4.42 21.78
N GLN A 6 27.44 -3.43 20.94
CA GLN A 6 26.43 -3.54 19.89
C GLN A 6 26.87 -4.60 18.87
N THR A 7 26.13 -5.70 18.80
CA THR A 7 26.20 -6.63 17.67
C THR A 7 24.95 -6.42 16.81
N HIS A 8 25.12 -5.70 15.69
CA HIS A 8 24.17 -5.79 14.59
C HIS A 8 24.30 -7.19 13.97
N GLN A 9 23.56 -8.15 14.53
CA GLN A 9 23.51 -9.53 14.06
C GLN A 9 22.61 -9.60 12.81
N TYR A 10 23.19 -9.38 11.63
CA TYR A 10 22.49 -9.69 10.38
C TYR A 10 22.48 -11.20 10.15
N GLN A 11 21.30 -11.72 9.83
CA GLN A 11 21.00 -13.15 9.79
C GLN A 11 21.32 -13.77 8.43
N VAL A 12 21.99 -14.93 8.46
CA VAL A 12 22.44 -15.72 7.31
C VAL A 12 21.27 -16.10 6.40
N LEU A 13 21.36 -15.74 5.11
CA LEU A 13 20.31 -15.90 4.09
C LEU A 13 20.10 -17.34 3.60
N VAL A 14 20.93 -18.29 4.02
CA VAL A 14 20.71 -19.73 3.78
C VAL A 14 20.96 -20.47 5.08
N THR A 15 19.89 -21.06 5.60
CA THR A 15 19.88 -21.93 6.75
C THR A 15 19.77 -23.38 6.29
N SER A 16 20.15 -24.34 7.14
CA SER A 16 19.99 -25.78 6.88
C SER A 16 18.57 -26.13 6.42
N GLU A 17 18.37 -27.27 5.75
CA GLU A 17 17.04 -27.68 5.23
C GLU A 17 15.91 -27.56 6.27
N GLU A 18 16.23 -27.79 7.53
CA GLU A 18 15.34 -27.69 8.69
C GLU A 18 14.78 -26.27 8.97
N THR A 19 15.51 -25.22 8.57
CA THR A 19 15.10 -23.82 8.83
C THR A 19 14.50 -23.13 7.60
N LYS A 20 14.56 -23.79 6.43
CA LYS A 20 13.98 -23.31 5.18
C LYS A 20 12.46 -23.14 5.27
N GLU A 21 11.75 -24.11 5.85
CA GLU A 21 10.29 -24.04 6.01
C GLU A 21 9.86 -22.87 6.93
N VAL A 22 10.62 -22.61 8.00
CA VAL A 22 10.33 -21.51 8.94
C VAL A 22 10.60 -20.16 8.27
N ALA A 23 11.68 -20.05 7.50
CA ALA A 23 12.01 -18.86 6.74
C ALA A 23 10.97 -18.56 5.64
N GLU A 24 10.48 -19.58 4.93
CA GLU A 24 9.43 -19.44 3.92
C GLU A 24 8.10 -18.96 4.53
N LYS A 25 7.72 -19.50 5.69
CA LYS A 25 6.53 -19.05 6.44
C LYS A 25 6.65 -17.58 6.85
N ARG A 26 7.83 -17.14 7.31
CA ARG A 26 8.06 -15.73 7.69
C ARG A 26 8.10 -14.79 6.49
N ARG A 27 8.64 -15.22 5.35
CA ARG A 27 8.71 -14.39 4.14
C ARG A 27 7.33 -13.95 3.68
N THR A 28 6.35 -14.84 3.79
CA THR A 28 4.95 -14.57 3.44
C THR A 28 4.36 -13.42 4.26
N LEU A 29 4.69 -13.33 5.56
CA LEU A 29 4.23 -12.24 6.42
C LEU A 29 4.73 -10.86 5.97
N TYR A 30 5.96 -10.76 5.44
CA TYR A 30 6.52 -9.48 4.97
C TYR A 30 6.10 -9.14 3.53
N ILE A 31 5.70 -10.13 2.72
CA ILE A 31 5.23 -9.89 1.35
C ILE A 31 3.75 -9.48 1.34
N ARG A 32 2.93 -10.03 2.23
CA ARG A 32 1.48 -9.75 2.35
C ARG A 32 1.16 -8.25 2.37
N PRO A 33 1.82 -7.40 3.18
CA PRO A 33 1.54 -5.96 3.17
C PRO A 33 1.79 -5.32 1.83
N PHE A 34 2.94 -5.60 1.19
CA PHE A 34 3.25 -5.08 -0.13
C PHE A 34 2.18 -5.49 -1.14
N PHE A 35 1.85 -6.79 -1.21
CA PHE A 35 0.88 -7.30 -2.17
C PHE A 35 -0.50 -6.67 -2.00
N LEU A 36 -1.01 -6.58 -0.76
CA LEU A 36 -2.33 -6.00 -0.51
C LEU A 36 -2.39 -4.51 -0.84
N PHE A 37 -1.37 -3.73 -0.47
CA PHE A 37 -1.34 -2.31 -0.80
C PHE A 37 -1.15 -2.08 -2.30
N TRP A 38 -0.30 -2.87 -2.96
CA TRP A 38 -0.16 -2.86 -4.41
C TRP A 38 -1.48 -3.18 -5.11
N LEU A 39 -2.16 -4.25 -4.73
CA LEU A 39 -3.41 -4.68 -5.36
C LEU A 39 -4.54 -3.65 -5.18
N ASN A 40 -4.70 -3.12 -3.96
CA ASN A 40 -5.68 -2.06 -3.72
C ASN A 40 -5.36 -0.79 -4.53
N SER A 41 -4.08 -0.41 -4.58
CA SER A 41 -3.61 0.73 -5.38
C SER A 41 -3.86 0.51 -6.87
N PHE A 42 -3.59 -0.68 -7.37
CA PHE A 42 -3.81 -1.06 -8.77
C PHE A 42 -5.28 -0.98 -9.15
N ILE A 43 -6.18 -1.54 -8.34
CA ILE A 43 -7.63 -1.47 -8.57
C ILE A 43 -8.11 -0.01 -8.57
N PHE A 44 -7.62 0.79 -7.64
CA PHE A 44 -7.95 2.21 -7.55
C PHE A 44 -7.50 2.98 -8.80
N GLU A 45 -6.25 2.80 -9.21
CA GLU A 45 -5.67 3.48 -10.37
C GLU A 45 -6.33 3.06 -11.69
N VAL A 46 -6.66 1.77 -11.86
CA VAL A 46 -7.44 1.28 -13.00
C VAL A 46 -8.80 1.98 -13.06
N THR A 47 -9.48 2.07 -11.91
CA THR A 47 -10.79 2.75 -11.82
C THR A 47 -10.66 4.23 -12.17
N MET A 48 -9.63 4.90 -11.65
CA MET A 48 -9.32 6.31 -11.93
C MET A 48 -8.99 6.55 -13.40
N LEU A 49 -8.24 5.64 -14.03
CA LEU A 49 -7.93 5.71 -15.46
C LEU A 49 -9.19 5.57 -16.31
N ILE A 50 -10.08 4.62 -15.96
CA ILE A 50 -11.37 4.44 -16.65
C ILE A 50 -12.22 5.71 -16.54
N ILE A 51 -12.39 6.25 -15.33
CA ILE A 51 -13.15 7.48 -15.11
C ILE A 51 -12.54 8.65 -15.88
N SER A 52 -11.21 8.77 -15.86
CA SER A 52 -10.46 9.79 -16.61
C SER A 52 -10.74 9.75 -18.11
N ILE A 53 -10.79 8.54 -18.70
CA ILE A 53 -11.05 8.36 -20.13
C ILE A 53 -12.51 8.69 -20.47
N PHE A 54 -13.48 8.17 -19.71
CA PHE A 54 -14.89 8.29 -20.07
C PHE A 54 -15.56 9.60 -19.63
N VAL A 55 -15.06 10.26 -18.59
CA VAL A 55 -15.73 11.42 -17.98
C VAL A 55 -14.94 12.72 -18.15
N PHE A 56 -13.60 12.69 -18.12
CA PHE A 56 -12.80 13.92 -18.04
C PHE A 56 -12.09 14.26 -19.35
N SER A 57 -11.00 13.59 -19.67
CA SER A 57 -10.04 14.07 -20.69
C SER A 57 -9.91 13.15 -21.90
N GLY A 58 -10.76 12.13 -22.00
CA GLY A 58 -10.77 11.23 -23.17
C GLY A 58 -9.45 10.47 -23.32
N PHE A 59 -9.07 10.25 -24.58
CA PHE A 59 -7.84 9.53 -24.95
C PHE A 59 -6.61 10.46 -25.11
N LYS A 60 -6.63 11.66 -24.54
CA LYS A 60 -5.47 12.57 -24.55
C LYS A 60 -4.32 11.97 -23.74
N ASP A 61 -3.08 12.06 -24.23
CA ASP A 61 -1.86 11.67 -23.51
C ASP A 61 -1.92 10.26 -22.87
N MET A 62 -2.47 9.28 -23.59
CA MET A 62 -2.72 7.94 -23.02
C MET A 62 -1.46 7.20 -22.59
N PHE A 63 -0.38 7.28 -23.35
CA PHE A 63 0.86 6.58 -23.00
C PHE A 63 1.42 7.01 -21.63
N PRO A 64 1.73 8.30 -21.38
CA PRO A 64 2.27 8.72 -20.08
C PRO A 64 1.27 8.50 -18.94
N ARG A 65 -0.04 8.66 -19.20
CA ARG A 65 -1.08 8.42 -18.19
C ARG A 65 -1.16 6.94 -17.81
N LEU A 66 -1.10 6.04 -18.78
CA LEU A 66 -1.12 4.60 -18.54
C LEU A 66 0.15 4.16 -17.81
N MET A 67 1.33 4.64 -18.22
CA MET A 67 2.59 4.38 -17.50
C MET A 67 2.53 4.85 -16.04
N TRP A 68 2.02 6.06 -15.81
CA TRP A 68 1.87 6.61 -14.47
C TRP A 68 0.90 5.81 -13.61
N THR A 69 -0.33 5.61 -14.08
CA THR A 69 -1.43 5.00 -13.30
C THR A 69 -1.29 3.49 -13.13
N ILE A 70 -0.85 2.75 -14.14
CA ILE A 70 -0.88 1.28 -14.11
C ILE A 70 0.41 0.70 -13.56
N PHE A 71 1.56 1.32 -13.86
CA PHE A 71 2.86 0.77 -13.50
C PHE A 71 3.48 1.51 -12.33
N PHE A 72 3.73 2.82 -12.47
CA PHE A 72 4.52 3.54 -11.48
C PHE A 72 3.77 3.80 -10.18
N CYS A 73 2.52 4.24 -10.24
CA CYS A 73 1.77 4.60 -9.04
C CYS A 73 1.46 3.37 -8.15
N PRO A 74 0.91 2.25 -8.67
CA PRO A 74 0.58 1.10 -7.83
C PRO A 74 1.83 0.45 -7.22
N LEU A 75 2.93 0.38 -7.99
CA LEU A 75 4.20 -0.13 -7.48
C LEU A 75 4.81 0.81 -6.44
N GLY A 76 4.77 2.13 -6.67
CA GLY A 76 5.28 3.13 -5.75
C GLY A 76 4.49 3.16 -4.43
N MET A 77 3.16 3.24 -4.51
CA MET A 77 2.27 3.24 -3.35
C MET A 77 2.32 1.90 -2.60
N GLY A 78 2.27 0.78 -3.33
CA GLY A 78 2.39 -0.56 -2.76
C GLY A 78 3.75 -0.80 -2.07
N GLY A 79 4.83 -0.35 -2.71
CA GLY A 79 6.20 -0.40 -2.17
C GLY A 79 6.35 0.43 -0.90
N ALA A 80 5.92 1.70 -0.94
CA ALA A 80 6.00 2.60 0.19
C ALA A 80 5.16 2.09 1.37
N MET A 81 3.88 1.77 1.15
CA MET A 81 3.01 1.27 2.21
C MET A 81 3.45 -0.09 2.73
N GLY A 82 3.76 -1.05 1.86
CA GLY A 82 4.25 -2.35 2.28
C GLY A 82 5.53 -2.26 3.11
N GLY A 83 6.48 -1.42 2.69
CA GLY A 83 7.72 -1.17 3.42
C GLY A 83 7.49 -0.53 4.78
N LEU A 84 6.66 0.51 4.85
CA LEU A 84 6.33 1.19 6.11
C LEU A 84 5.57 0.28 7.09
N VAL A 85 4.62 -0.51 6.59
CA VAL A 85 3.89 -1.51 7.41
C VAL A 85 4.86 -2.55 7.96
N ASN A 86 5.77 -3.06 7.14
CA ASN A 86 6.80 -3.99 7.59
C ASN A 86 7.72 -3.35 8.64
N ALA A 87 8.14 -2.10 8.43
CA ALA A 87 9.07 -1.42 9.31
C ALA A 87 8.44 -1.03 10.67
N PHE A 88 7.17 -0.62 10.69
CA PHE A 88 6.54 -0.01 11.87
C PHE A 88 5.48 -0.87 12.55
N ILE A 89 4.85 -1.82 11.85
CA ILE A 89 3.69 -2.55 12.36
C ILE A 89 3.97 -4.05 12.49
N VAL A 90 4.53 -4.67 11.45
CA VAL A 90 4.84 -6.11 11.47
C VAL A 90 5.78 -6.43 12.62
N ASP A 91 5.50 -7.54 13.33
CA ASP A 91 6.16 -8.01 14.56
C ASP A 91 6.08 -7.09 15.79
N LYS A 92 5.55 -5.87 15.67
CA LYS A 92 5.49 -4.88 16.75
C LYS A 92 4.08 -4.70 17.30
N HIS A 93 3.07 -4.80 16.44
CA HIS A 93 1.69 -4.53 16.78
C HIS A 93 0.76 -5.60 16.17
N TYR A 94 -0.28 -5.98 16.91
CA TYR A 94 -1.31 -6.91 16.45
C TYR A 94 -2.70 -6.48 16.94
N GLY A 95 -3.75 -6.99 16.29
CA GLY A 95 -5.14 -6.70 16.65
C GLY A 95 -5.58 -5.27 16.32
N SER A 96 -6.60 -4.77 17.01
CA SER A 96 -7.27 -3.50 16.66
C SER A 96 -6.35 -2.28 16.66
N LYS A 97 -5.28 -2.27 17.46
CA LYS A 97 -4.30 -1.18 17.47
C LYS A 97 -3.50 -1.12 16.16
N ALA A 98 -3.06 -2.28 15.67
CA ALA A 98 -2.36 -2.38 14.39
C ALA A 98 -3.27 -2.00 13.22
N VAL A 99 -4.55 -2.36 13.27
CA VAL A 99 -5.55 -1.96 12.27
C VAL A 99 -5.69 -0.43 12.19
N GLN A 100 -5.87 0.22 13.34
CA GLN A 100 -6.00 1.68 13.41
C GLN A 100 -4.73 2.38 12.97
N PHE A 101 -3.56 1.88 13.38
CA PHE A 101 -2.29 2.43 12.95
C PHE A 101 -2.10 2.30 11.44
N CYS A 102 -2.48 1.16 10.86
CA CYS A 102 -2.46 0.95 9.41
C CYS A 102 -3.37 1.96 8.68
N ALA A 103 -4.59 2.19 9.18
CA ALA A 103 -5.53 3.16 8.61
C ALA A 103 -5.00 4.61 8.66
N ILE A 104 -4.44 5.02 9.80
CA ILE A 104 -3.84 6.36 9.96
C ILE A 104 -2.63 6.50 9.03
N MET A 105 -1.77 5.49 8.96
CA MET A 105 -0.60 5.51 8.10
C MET A 105 -0.99 5.56 6.61
N SER A 106 -2.02 4.81 6.20
CA SER A 106 -2.58 4.93 4.84
C SER A 106 -3.07 6.35 4.57
N LEU A 107 -3.79 6.97 5.51
CA LEU A 107 -4.26 8.34 5.34
C LEU A 107 -3.12 9.34 5.20
N LEU A 108 -2.06 9.21 6.01
CA LEU A 108 -0.92 10.12 5.95
C LEU A 108 -0.11 9.95 4.65
N VAL A 109 0.22 8.70 4.29
CA VAL A 109 1.11 8.41 3.16
C VAL A 109 0.36 8.50 1.84
N LEU A 110 -0.73 7.76 1.69
CA LEU A 110 -1.51 7.77 0.45
C LEU A 110 -2.31 9.08 0.30
N GLY A 111 -2.65 9.75 1.41
CA GLY A 111 -3.20 11.10 1.36
C GLY A 111 -2.20 12.11 0.79
N ALA A 112 -0.95 12.08 1.25
CA ALA A 112 0.11 12.90 0.64
C ALA A 112 0.33 12.55 -0.83
N CYS A 113 0.27 11.26 -1.20
CA CYS A 113 0.31 10.85 -2.61
C CYS A 113 -0.89 11.40 -3.41
N ASN A 114 -2.09 11.43 -2.84
CA ASN A 114 -3.29 11.99 -3.47
C ASN A 114 -3.15 13.51 -3.68
N ASP A 115 -2.64 14.25 -2.70
CA ASP A 115 -2.35 15.69 -2.86
C ASP A 115 -1.29 15.94 -3.94
N LEU A 116 -0.24 15.13 -3.99
CA LEU A 116 0.75 15.21 -5.06
C LEU A 116 0.09 15.00 -6.43
N CYS A 117 -0.76 13.96 -6.56
CA CYS A 117 -1.47 13.68 -7.80
C CYS A 117 -2.47 14.78 -8.17
N TYR A 118 -3.15 15.39 -7.20
CA TYR A 118 -4.02 16.54 -7.43
C TYR A 118 -3.26 17.72 -8.02
N ASN A 119 -2.11 18.08 -7.43
CA ASN A 119 -1.27 19.17 -7.92
C ASN A 119 -0.68 18.89 -9.31
N LEU A 120 -0.24 17.66 -9.57
CA LEU A 120 0.21 17.25 -10.90
C LEU A 120 -0.94 17.33 -11.91
N ASP A 121 -2.14 16.95 -11.51
CA ASP A 121 -3.31 17.00 -12.38
C ASP A 121 -3.79 18.43 -12.69
N LEU A 122 -3.54 19.39 -11.81
CA LEU A 122 -3.74 20.81 -12.12
C LEU A 122 -2.82 21.29 -13.25
N VAL A 123 -1.67 20.64 -13.47
CA VAL A 123 -0.76 20.94 -14.58
C VAL A 123 -1.13 20.16 -15.84
N PHE A 124 -1.40 18.85 -15.72
CA PHE A 124 -1.62 17.97 -16.88
C PHE A 124 -3.08 17.93 -17.36
N GLY A 125 -4.06 18.10 -16.46
CA GLY A 125 -5.49 18.10 -16.78
C GLY A 125 -6.04 16.75 -17.22
N TRP A 126 -5.62 15.66 -16.59
CA TRP A 126 -5.99 14.29 -16.95
C TRP A 126 -7.20 13.76 -16.16
N PHE A 127 -7.32 14.10 -14.88
CA PHE A 127 -8.26 13.49 -13.92
C PHE A 127 -9.26 14.49 -13.32
N GLY A 128 -9.45 15.64 -13.96
CA GLY A 128 -10.51 16.59 -13.63
C GLY A 128 -10.26 17.42 -12.38
N ALA A 129 -9.01 17.63 -11.94
CA ALA A 129 -8.70 18.45 -10.76
C ALA A 129 -9.24 19.89 -10.82
N HIS A 130 -9.26 20.52 -12.00
CA HIS A 130 -9.79 21.88 -12.18
C HIS A 130 -11.30 21.98 -11.96
N GLU A 131 -12.04 20.95 -12.36
CA GLU A 131 -13.51 20.99 -12.44
C GLU A 131 -14.18 20.25 -11.28
N HIS A 132 -13.47 19.30 -10.65
CA HIS A 132 -14.05 18.38 -9.68
C HIS A 132 -13.26 18.33 -8.36
N PHE A 133 -13.21 19.45 -7.65
CA PHE A 133 -12.54 19.57 -6.35
C PHE A 133 -12.97 18.49 -5.32
N TRP A 134 -14.28 18.27 -5.17
CA TRP A 134 -14.82 17.30 -4.20
C TRP A 134 -14.53 15.85 -4.58
N TRP A 135 -14.36 15.55 -5.87
CA TRP A 135 -13.98 14.21 -6.33
C TRP A 135 -12.57 13.82 -5.85
N TRP A 136 -11.67 14.80 -5.73
CA TRP A 136 -10.31 14.59 -5.23
C TRP A 136 -10.25 14.47 -3.70
N HIS A 137 -10.96 15.34 -2.98
CA HIS A 137 -10.92 15.37 -1.52
C HIS A 137 -11.83 14.33 -0.87
N GLY A 138 -12.87 13.87 -1.57
CA GLY A 138 -13.71 12.74 -1.15
C GLY A 138 -12.94 11.42 -1.03
N ARG A 139 -11.72 11.34 -1.56
CA ARG A 139 -10.86 10.15 -1.49
C ARG A 139 -10.23 9.95 -0.12
N TYR A 140 -10.05 10.99 0.68
CA TYR A 140 -9.43 10.88 2.01
C TYR A 140 -10.16 9.89 2.93
N PRO A 141 -11.50 9.95 3.09
CA PRO A 141 -12.25 8.91 3.80
C PRO A 141 -12.07 7.50 3.21
N MET A 142 -12.02 7.39 1.87
CA MET A 142 -11.84 6.10 1.20
C MET A 142 -10.45 5.52 1.47
N ILE A 143 -9.40 6.34 1.44
CA ILE A 143 -8.02 5.95 1.77
C ILE A 143 -7.96 5.40 3.19
N TYR A 144 -8.56 6.10 4.16
CA TYR A 144 -8.63 5.61 5.54
C TYR A 144 -9.38 4.27 5.63
N GLY A 145 -10.53 4.16 4.95
CA GLY A 145 -11.33 2.94 4.92
C GLY A 145 -10.57 1.75 4.34
N VAL A 146 -9.87 1.93 3.22
CA VAL A 146 -9.03 0.90 2.59
C VAL A 146 -7.87 0.51 3.51
N GLY A 147 -7.20 1.49 4.15
CA GLY A 147 -6.16 1.22 5.14
C GLY A 147 -6.67 0.41 6.33
N PHE A 148 -7.87 0.73 6.82
CA PHE A 148 -8.52 -0.01 7.90
C PHE A 148 -8.86 -1.45 7.48
N MET A 149 -9.43 -1.64 6.29
CA MET A 149 -9.75 -2.98 5.78
C MET A 149 -8.50 -3.82 5.53
N THR A 150 -7.45 -3.21 4.98
CA THR A 150 -6.15 -3.86 4.77
C THR A 150 -5.50 -4.22 6.10
N GLY A 151 -5.54 -3.32 7.09
CA GLY A 151 -5.10 -3.60 8.45
C GLY A 151 -5.85 -4.76 9.09
N LYS A 152 -7.18 -4.85 8.89
CA LYS A 152 -7.97 -6.00 9.39
C LYS A 152 -7.53 -7.31 8.76
N LEU A 153 -7.25 -7.33 7.45
CA LEU A 153 -6.73 -8.52 6.78
C LEU A 153 -5.36 -8.93 7.32
N LEU A 154 -4.47 -7.97 7.54
CA LEU A 154 -3.08 -8.22 7.95
C LEU A 154 -2.89 -8.55 9.44
N PHE A 155 -3.71 -7.99 10.32
CA PHE A 155 -3.42 -7.99 11.77
C PHE A 155 -4.53 -8.56 12.64
N THR A 156 -5.46 -9.32 12.06
CA THR A 156 -6.49 -10.05 12.84
C THR A 156 -6.57 -11.50 12.40
N ASP A 157 -6.93 -12.39 13.32
CA ASP A 157 -6.97 -13.84 13.06
C ASP A 157 -7.92 -14.18 11.91
N LYS A 158 -9.13 -13.60 11.94
CA LYS A 158 -10.12 -13.72 10.86
C LYS A 158 -9.63 -13.16 9.52
N GLY A 159 -8.77 -12.15 9.57
CA GLY A 159 -8.17 -11.56 8.38
C GLY A 159 -7.11 -12.47 7.77
N GLN A 160 -6.22 -13.00 8.60
CA GLN A 160 -5.17 -13.93 8.19
C GLN A 160 -5.74 -15.24 7.65
N GLU A 161 -6.82 -15.75 8.23
CA GLU A 161 -7.55 -16.92 7.72
C GLU A 161 -8.10 -16.68 6.30
N LYS A 162 -8.68 -15.49 6.06
CA LYS A 162 -9.15 -15.11 4.71
C LYS A 162 -8.02 -14.99 3.71
N LEU A 163 -6.88 -14.41 4.10
CA LEU A 163 -5.72 -14.30 3.22
C LEU A 163 -5.17 -15.69 2.87
N ALA A 164 -5.08 -16.59 3.85
CA ALA A 164 -4.68 -17.97 3.62
C ALA A 164 -5.63 -18.68 2.65
N ALA A 165 -6.94 -18.42 2.72
CA ALA A 165 -7.92 -18.94 1.76
C ALA A 165 -7.75 -18.37 0.34
N TRP A 166 -7.13 -17.19 0.18
CA TRP A 166 -6.76 -16.63 -1.12
C TRP A 166 -5.44 -17.21 -1.66
N GLY A 167 -4.77 -18.06 -0.89
CA GLY A 167 -3.44 -18.58 -1.22
C GLY A 167 -2.31 -17.57 -1.00
N VAL A 168 -2.56 -16.51 -0.20
CA VAL A 168 -1.61 -15.43 0.09
C VAL A 168 -1.26 -15.40 1.56
#